data_AF-W0B8D6-F1
#
_entry.id   AF-W0B8D6-F1
#
_cell.length_a   1.000
_cell.length_b   1.000
_cell.length_c   1.000
_cell.angle_alpha   90.00
_cell.angle_beta   90.00
_cell.angle_gamma   90.00
#
_symmetry.space_group_name_H-M   'P 1'
#
loop_
_entity.id
_entity.type
_entity.pdbx_description
1 polymer ?
#
loop_
_entity_poly.entity_id
_entity_poly.type
_entity_poly.pdbx_seq_one_letter_code
_entity_poly.pdbx_strand_id
1 'polypeptide(L)'
;MNILPLPQTKPCLVGESPHWDAPTQSLYWVDIYGKAIFQYELNKNQINQIDLPEMVGPVIPISKEEVMVCMPSGIYKLQLSNKKLDQISELEPQLPNNRPNDGKYDPQGRLWVGTCDLEFKPGASSLYRLDSNGHLTQVLKGLTLANGMAWDTVNNIFYFIDSSVQSIYKFNYHPQSGDISGGSVAFSYDQSFGIPDGMCIDSEGMLWIVGFGRGNVSQFNPKTGKLIKKLNYLPLTLPLALLEERI
;
A
#
# COMPACT_ATOMS: atom_id res chain seq x y z
N MET A 1 -23.71 -1.91 -1.05
CA MET A 1 -22.36 -2.37 -1.40
C MET A 1 -22.53 -3.69 -2.13
N ASN A 2 -22.39 -3.69 -3.45
CA ASN A 2 -22.42 -4.92 -4.25
C ASN A 2 -20.99 -5.45 -4.26
N ILE A 3 -20.78 -6.67 -3.75
CA ILE A 3 -19.48 -7.35 -3.80
C ILE A 3 -19.46 -8.13 -5.11
N LEU A 4 -18.65 -7.70 -6.06
CA LEU A 4 -18.39 -8.45 -7.28
C LEU A 4 -17.19 -9.36 -7.03
N PRO A 5 -17.36 -10.70 -7.05
CA PRO A 5 -16.20 -11.59 -6.95
C PRO A 5 -15.33 -11.39 -8.18
N LEU A 6 -14.01 -11.31 -7.98
CA LEU A 6 -13.06 -11.45 -9.07
C LEU A 6 -13.22 -12.85 -9.69
N PRO A 7 -12.88 -13.03 -10.98
CA PRO A 7 -12.75 -14.37 -11.55
C PRO A 7 -11.79 -15.21 -10.71
N GLN A 8 -11.97 -16.52 -10.73
CA GLN A 8 -11.11 -17.42 -9.97
C GLN A 8 -9.64 -17.25 -10.42
N THR A 9 -8.81 -16.76 -9.52
CA THR A 9 -7.36 -16.64 -9.70
C THR A 9 -6.63 -17.85 -9.14
N LYS A 10 -5.38 -18.03 -9.55
CA LYS A 10 -4.43 -18.80 -8.75
C LYS A 10 -4.29 -18.11 -7.37
N PRO A 11 -4.35 -18.86 -6.25
CA PRO A 11 -4.12 -18.27 -4.94
C PRO A 11 -2.74 -17.61 -4.87
N CYS A 12 -2.69 -16.39 -4.34
CA CYS A 12 -1.44 -15.72 -3.99
C CYS A 12 -0.86 -16.33 -2.72
N LEU A 13 0.46 -16.36 -2.58
CA LEU A 13 1.10 -16.64 -1.30
C LEU A 13 0.79 -15.52 -0.31
N VAL A 14 0.97 -14.27 -0.72
CA VAL A 14 0.55 -13.06 0.02
C VAL A 14 0.07 -12.02 -0.99
N GLY A 15 -1.25 -11.90 -1.14
CA GLY A 15 -1.89 -10.94 -2.04
C GLY A 15 -1.99 -9.54 -1.41
N GLU A 16 -1.41 -8.53 -2.04
CA GLU A 16 -1.21 -7.20 -1.43
C GLU A 16 -1.30 -6.04 -2.44
N SER A 17 -1.29 -4.81 -1.89
CA SER A 17 -1.26 -3.52 -2.58
C SER A 17 -2.22 -3.42 -3.78
N PRO A 18 -3.54 -3.62 -3.58
CA PRO A 18 -4.52 -3.48 -4.64
C PRO A 18 -4.60 -2.03 -5.12
N HIS A 19 -4.58 -1.84 -6.44
CA HIS A 19 -4.70 -0.54 -7.08
C HIS A 19 -5.73 -0.58 -8.20
N TRP A 20 -6.72 0.30 -8.16
CA TRP A 20 -7.70 0.45 -9.23
C TRP A 20 -7.31 1.56 -10.18
N ASP A 21 -7.07 1.20 -11.45
CA ASP A 21 -6.85 2.14 -12.54
C ASP A 21 -8.16 2.40 -13.29
N ALA A 22 -8.87 3.46 -12.88
CA ALA A 22 -10.16 3.82 -13.46
C ALA A 22 -10.10 4.08 -14.99
N PRO A 23 -9.06 4.76 -15.56
CA PRO A 23 -8.93 4.95 -17.00
C PRO A 23 -8.92 3.67 -17.84
N THR A 24 -8.29 2.59 -17.36
CA THR A 24 -8.32 1.29 -18.07
C THR A 24 -9.35 0.30 -17.53
N GLN A 25 -10.02 0.63 -16.43
CA GLN A 25 -10.89 -0.29 -15.68
C GLN A 25 -10.15 -1.58 -15.29
N SER A 26 -8.95 -1.41 -14.75
CA SER A 26 -8.08 -2.52 -14.34
C SER A 26 -7.82 -2.50 -12.84
N LEU A 27 -7.92 -3.66 -12.20
CA LEU A 27 -7.42 -3.87 -10.84
C LEU A 27 -6.03 -4.49 -10.91
N TYR A 28 -5.03 -3.84 -10.31
CA TYR A 28 -3.70 -4.39 -10.11
C TYR A 28 -3.54 -4.85 -8.67
N TRP A 29 -2.73 -5.88 -8.44
CA TRP A 29 -2.28 -6.31 -7.12
C TRP A 29 -0.98 -7.11 -7.26
N VAL A 30 -0.35 -7.43 -6.14
CA VAL A 30 0.87 -8.25 -6.12
C VAL A 30 0.69 -9.57 -5.39
N ASP A 31 1.54 -10.53 -5.70
CA ASP A 31 1.87 -11.65 -4.81
C ASP A 31 3.30 -11.47 -4.32
N ILE A 32 3.47 -11.00 -3.07
CA ILE A 32 4.78 -10.59 -2.52
C ILE A 32 5.79 -11.74 -2.60
N TYR A 33 5.42 -12.90 -2.05
CA TYR A 33 6.29 -14.07 -2.04
C TYR A 33 6.20 -14.89 -3.32
N GLY A 34 5.10 -14.79 -4.06
CA GLY A 34 4.97 -15.38 -5.40
C GLY A 34 5.76 -14.65 -6.48
N LYS A 35 6.32 -13.46 -6.16
CA LYS A 35 7.15 -12.64 -7.06
C LYS A 35 6.42 -12.29 -8.35
N ALA A 36 5.17 -11.84 -8.24
CA ALA A 36 4.37 -11.55 -9.41
C ALA A 36 3.49 -10.31 -9.19
N ILE A 37 3.23 -9.62 -10.28
CA ILE A 37 2.13 -8.66 -10.36
C ILE A 37 1.00 -9.27 -11.16
N PHE A 38 -0.22 -8.86 -10.83
CA PHE A 38 -1.43 -9.24 -11.51
C PHE A 38 -2.19 -8.01 -11.98
N GLN A 39 -2.90 -8.17 -13.08
CA GLN A 39 -3.84 -7.19 -13.62
C GLN A 39 -5.13 -7.93 -13.98
N TYR A 40 -6.25 -7.51 -13.40
CA TYR A 40 -7.57 -7.91 -13.83
C TYR A 40 -8.20 -6.79 -14.66
N GLU A 41 -8.38 -7.03 -15.95
CA GLU A 41 -9.07 -6.12 -16.87
C GLU A 41 -10.57 -6.38 -16.84
N LEU A 42 -11.34 -5.52 -16.15
CA LEU A 42 -12.78 -5.71 -15.92
C LEU A 42 -13.55 -5.87 -17.23
N ASN A 43 -13.26 -5.02 -18.22
CA ASN A 43 -13.97 -5.00 -19.51
C ASN A 43 -13.73 -6.25 -20.36
N LYS A 44 -12.58 -6.91 -20.21
CA LYS A 44 -12.24 -8.14 -20.93
C LYS A 44 -12.53 -9.40 -20.11
N ASN A 45 -12.83 -9.23 -18.83
CA ASN A 45 -12.90 -10.29 -17.85
C ASN A 45 -11.66 -11.20 -17.87
N GLN A 46 -10.47 -10.59 -17.94
CA GLN A 46 -9.20 -11.28 -18.15
C GLN A 46 -8.21 -10.95 -17.03
N ILE A 47 -7.44 -11.95 -16.61
CA ILE A 47 -6.36 -11.78 -15.64
C ILE A 47 -5.02 -12.03 -16.33
N ASN A 48 -4.14 -11.04 -16.24
CA ASN A 48 -2.76 -11.12 -16.70
C ASN A 48 -1.84 -11.26 -15.48
N GLN A 49 -0.79 -12.07 -15.60
CA GLN A 49 0.25 -12.24 -14.58
C GLN A 49 1.61 -11.94 -15.21
N ILE A 50 2.44 -11.19 -14.51
CA ILE A 50 3.83 -10.95 -14.88
C ILE A 50 4.72 -11.37 -13.69
N ASP A 51 5.53 -12.39 -13.92
CA ASP A 51 6.54 -12.83 -12.96
C ASP A 51 7.71 -11.84 -12.92
N LEU A 52 8.26 -11.65 -11.72
CA LEU A 52 9.35 -10.75 -11.38
C LEU A 52 10.54 -11.54 -10.83
N PRO A 53 11.77 -11.00 -10.90
CA PRO A 53 12.95 -11.70 -10.40
C PRO A 53 12.99 -11.80 -8.86
N GLU A 54 12.35 -10.87 -8.16
CA GLU A 54 12.43 -10.67 -6.72
C GLU A 54 11.06 -10.62 -6.06
N MET A 55 11.04 -10.62 -4.72
CA MET A 55 9.83 -10.23 -3.99
C MET A 55 9.42 -8.83 -4.41
N VAL A 56 8.12 -8.58 -4.44
CA VAL A 56 7.56 -7.30 -4.88
C VAL A 56 6.73 -6.68 -3.76
N GLY A 57 6.84 -5.38 -3.58
CA GLY A 57 5.93 -4.59 -2.73
C GLY A 57 4.80 -4.01 -3.60
N PRO A 58 4.53 -2.69 -3.56
CA PRO A 58 3.44 -2.11 -4.33
C PRO A 58 3.69 -2.16 -5.85
N VAL A 59 2.60 -2.38 -6.60
CA VAL A 59 2.49 -2.14 -8.04
C VAL A 59 1.56 -0.95 -8.26
N ILE A 60 2.00 0.04 -9.03
CA ILE A 60 1.21 1.26 -9.25
C ILE A 60 1.25 1.64 -10.74
N PRO A 61 0.10 1.69 -11.44
CA PRO A 61 0.02 2.11 -12.83
C PRO A 61 0.56 3.53 -13.06
N ILE A 62 1.34 3.68 -14.14
CA ILE A 62 1.85 4.98 -14.63
C ILE A 62 1.10 5.38 -15.89
N SER A 63 0.86 4.41 -16.76
CA SER A 63 0.16 4.54 -18.05
C SER A 63 -0.49 3.20 -18.42
N LYS A 64 -1.02 3.08 -19.64
CA LYS A 64 -1.58 1.81 -20.12
C LYS A 64 -0.49 0.78 -20.44
N GLU A 65 0.73 1.24 -20.62
CA GLU A 65 1.89 0.46 -21.05
C GLU A 65 2.88 0.22 -19.92
N GLU A 66 2.84 1.02 -18.87
CA GLU A 66 3.85 1.04 -17.81
C GLU A 66 3.24 1.01 -16.41
N VAL A 67 3.90 0.25 -15.53
CA VAL A 67 3.63 0.27 -14.09
C VAL A 67 4.92 0.54 -13.33
N MET A 68 4.81 1.16 -12.17
CA MET A 68 5.86 1.24 -11.16
C MET A 68 5.83 -0.02 -10.30
N VAL A 69 6.98 -0.62 -10.04
CA VAL A 69 7.12 -1.74 -9.10
C VAL A 69 8.29 -1.50 -8.15
N CYS A 70 8.10 -1.88 -6.90
CA CYS A 70 9.15 -1.83 -5.87
C CYS A 70 9.63 -3.25 -5.57
N MET A 71 10.93 -3.47 -5.64
CA MET A 71 11.62 -4.72 -5.28
C MET A 71 12.74 -4.42 -4.26
N PRO A 72 13.28 -5.42 -3.54
CA PRO A 72 14.42 -5.22 -2.63
C PRO A 72 15.59 -4.48 -3.28
N SER A 73 15.90 -4.76 -4.55
CA SER A 73 16.96 -4.07 -5.29
C SER A 73 16.67 -2.61 -5.63
N GLY A 74 15.40 -2.18 -5.66
CA GLY A 74 15.06 -0.83 -6.08
C GLY A 74 13.64 -0.60 -6.56
N ILE A 75 13.44 0.60 -7.11
CA ILE A 75 12.18 1.04 -7.72
C ILE A 75 12.37 1.05 -9.24
N TYR A 76 11.43 0.43 -9.95
CA TYR A 76 11.53 0.20 -11.40
C TYR A 76 10.28 0.65 -12.13
N LYS A 77 10.45 1.16 -13.35
CA LYS A 77 9.39 1.15 -14.35
C LYS A 77 9.39 -0.19 -15.06
N LEU A 78 8.26 -0.87 -15.06
CA LEU A 78 8.03 -2.09 -15.80
C LEU A 78 7.19 -1.80 -17.03
N GLN A 79 7.75 -2.11 -18.20
CA GLN A 79 7.03 -2.11 -19.47
C GLN A 79 6.19 -3.39 -19.59
N LEU A 80 4.86 -3.26 -19.66
CA LEU A 80 3.95 -4.42 -19.66
C LEU A 80 4.08 -5.30 -20.91
N SER A 81 4.41 -4.69 -22.06
CA SER A 81 4.43 -5.37 -23.37
C SER A 81 5.60 -6.36 -23.53
N ASN A 82 6.78 -6.01 -23.01
CA ASN A 82 8.01 -6.78 -23.17
C ASN A 82 8.66 -7.17 -21.83
N LYS A 83 8.03 -6.80 -20.71
CA LYS A 83 8.47 -7.09 -19.34
C LYS A 83 9.85 -6.48 -19.01
N LYS A 84 10.25 -5.43 -19.71
CA LYS A 84 11.50 -4.71 -19.45
C LYS A 84 11.39 -3.92 -18.16
N LEU A 85 12.38 -4.08 -17.29
CA LEU A 85 12.54 -3.34 -16.03
C LEU A 85 13.61 -2.26 -16.21
N ASP A 86 13.22 -1.01 -16.04
CA ASP A 86 14.10 0.15 -16.06
C ASP A 86 14.20 0.72 -14.63
N GLN A 87 15.38 0.60 -14.01
CA GLN A 87 15.60 1.05 -12.64
C GLN A 87 15.61 2.58 -12.55
N ILE A 88 14.88 3.13 -11.58
CA ILE A 88 14.87 4.56 -11.27
C ILE A 88 15.77 4.85 -10.08
N SER A 89 15.71 4.01 -9.05
CA SER A 89 16.43 4.22 -7.80
C SER A 89 16.73 2.90 -7.11
N GLU A 90 17.79 2.85 -6.32
CA GLU A 90 18.06 1.76 -5.38
C GLU A 90 17.18 1.92 -4.13
N LEU A 91 16.81 0.81 -3.50
CA LEU A 91 16.05 0.80 -2.25
C LEU A 91 16.89 0.12 -1.16
N GLU A 92 17.35 0.92 -0.19
CA GLU A 92 18.11 0.41 0.97
C GLU A 92 19.22 -0.60 0.61
N PRO A 93 20.14 -0.33 -0.35
CA PRO A 93 21.15 -1.29 -0.80
C PRO A 93 22.07 -1.81 0.33
N GLN A 94 22.15 -1.07 1.44
CA GLN A 94 22.88 -1.43 2.65
C GLN A 94 22.12 -2.38 3.61
N LEU A 95 20.83 -2.67 3.36
CA LEU A 95 19.96 -3.50 4.20
C LEU A 95 19.43 -4.71 3.40
N PRO A 96 20.25 -5.75 3.16
CA PRO A 96 19.90 -6.87 2.27
C PRO A 96 18.73 -7.74 2.78
N ASN A 97 18.36 -7.63 4.05
CA ASN A 97 17.20 -8.31 4.63
C ASN A 97 15.92 -7.47 4.59
N ASN A 98 15.97 -6.23 4.11
CA ASN A 98 14.78 -5.42 3.94
C ASN A 98 14.11 -5.70 2.59
N ARG A 99 12.78 -5.54 2.57
CA ARG A 99 11.97 -5.54 1.37
C ARG A 99 10.98 -4.38 1.39
N PRO A 100 10.50 -3.92 0.24
CA PRO A 100 9.30 -3.09 0.21
C PRO A 100 8.11 -3.86 0.77
N ASN A 101 7.17 -3.15 1.40
CA ASN A 101 5.94 -3.69 1.96
C ASN A 101 4.72 -3.06 1.28
N ASP A 102 4.11 -2.04 1.90
CA ASP A 102 3.01 -1.30 1.29
C ASP A 102 3.49 0.01 0.65
N GLY A 103 2.71 0.56 -0.27
CA GLY A 103 2.97 1.85 -0.87
C GLY A 103 1.86 2.35 -1.76
N LYS A 104 1.84 3.67 -1.95
CA LYS A 104 0.78 4.37 -2.67
C LYS A 104 1.33 5.66 -3.27
N TYR A 105 0.73 6.15 -4.35
CA TYR A 105 0.95 7.53 -4.75
C TYR A 105 0.31 8.47 -3.73
N ASP A 106 0.97 9.58 -3.42
CA ASP A 106 0.29 10.70 -2.78
C ASP A 106 -0.61 11.44 -3.79
N PRO A 107 -1.44 12.42 -3.35
CA PRO A 107 -2.32 13.17 -4.24
C PRO A 107 -1.61 13.93 -5.36
N GLN A 108 -0.29 14.09 -5.27
CA GLN A 108 0.54 14.85 -6.20
C GLN A 108 1.36 13.93 -7.12
N GLY A 109 1.10 12.62 -7.09
CA GLY A 109 1.74 11.63 -7.95
C GLY A 109 3.15 11.22 -7.51
N ARG A 110 3.54 11.48 -6.25
CA ARG A 110 4.83 11.00 -5.71
C ARG A 110 4.65 9.64 -5.10
N LEU A 111 5.53 8.69 -5.41
CA LEU A 111 5.45 7.34 -4.86
C LEU A 111 5.90 7.38 -3.40
N TRP A 112 5.08 6.83 -2.50
CA TRP A 112 5.46 6.52 -1.13
C TRP A 112 5.55 5.02 -0.96
N VAL A 113 6.64 4.54 -0.38
CA VAL A 113 6.87 3.10 -0.17
C VAL A 113 7.45 2.87 1.22
N GLY A 114 6.77 2.03 1.98
CA GLY A 114 7.24 1.50 3.25
C GLY A 114 8.10 0.26 3.03
N THR A 115 9.10 0.06 3.89
CA THR A 115 9.92 -1.16 3.90
C THR A 115 9.65 -2.00 5.15
N CYS A 116 10.13 -3.24 5.18
CA CYS A 116 10.25 -4.01 6.42
C CYS A 116 11.39 -5.01 6.31
N ASP A 117 12.00 -5.34 7.45
CA ASP A 117 12.92 -6.46 7.56
C ASP A 117 12.15 -7.79 7.47
N LEU A 118 12.75 -8.81 6.85
CA LEU A 118 12.11 -10.12 6.65
C LEU A 118 11.75 -10.85 7.96
N GLU A 119 12.42 -10.53 9.07
CA GLU A 119 12.10 -11.04 10.41
C GLU A 119 11.31 -10.02 11.25
N PHE A 120 10.87 -8.92 10.64
CA PHE A 120 10.16 -7.81 11.28
C PHE A 120 10.94 -7.22 12.47
N LYS A 121 12.26 -7.10 12.33
CA LYS A 121 13.12 -6.53 13.36
C LYS A 121 12.68 -5.10 13.74
N PRO A 122 12.46 -4.82 15.04
CA PRO A 122 12.10 -3.47 15.50
C PRO A 122 13.11 -2.41 15.07
N GLY A 123 12.60 -1.31 14.52
CA GLY A 123 13.43 -0.17 14.09
C GLY A 123 14.16 -0.36 12.76
N ALA A 124 14.00 -1.50 12.08
CA ALA A 124 14.66 -1.78 10.81
C ALA A 124 13.90 -1.29 9.57
N SER A 125 12.68 -0.76 9.74
CA SER A 125 11.83 -0.28 8.65
C SER A 125 11.89 1.25 8.52
N SER A 126 11.61 1.70 7.30
CA SER A 126 11.57 3.09 6.89
C SER A 126 10.36 3.37 6.00
N LEU A 127 10.01 4.63 5.86
CA LEU A 127 9.11 5.12 4.82
C LEU A 127 9.90 6.03 3.88
N TYR A 128 9.73 5.83 2.58
CA TYR A 128 10.39 6.60 1.54
C TYR A 128 9.38 7.31 0.65
N ARG A 129 9.83 8.41 0.04
CA ARG A 129 9.12 9.16 -1.00
C ARG A 129 10.03 9.33 -2.21
N LEU A 130 9.59 8.86 -3.38
CA LEU A 130 10.23 9.12 -4.67
C LEU A 130 9.60 10.35 -5.31
N ASP A 131 10.43 11.34 -5.64
CA ASP A 131 9.98 12.52 -6.37
C ASP A 131 9.98 12.33 -7.90
N SER A 132 9.50 13.34 -8.63
CA SER A 132 9.42 13.33 -10.10
C SER A 132 10.77 13.27 -10.80
N ASN A 133 11.87 13.59 -10.11
CA ASN A 133 13.23 13.50 -10.63
C ASN A 133 13.87 12.13 -10.36
N GLY A 134 13.15 11.20 -9.73
CA GLY A 134 13.66 9.89 -9.34
C GLY A 134 14.51 9.91 -8.07
N HIS A 135 14.49 11.01 -7.31
CA HIS A 135 15.20 11.07 -6.03
C HIS A 135 14.36 10.43 -4.93
N LEU A 136 14.95 9.44 -4.26
CA LEU A 136 14.33 8.71 -3.16
C LEU A 136 14.74 9.32 -1.82
N THR A 137 13.78 9.90 -1.10
CA THR A 137 13.99 10.52 0.21
C THR A 137 13.42 9.65 1.32
N GLN A 138 14.22 9.35 2.35
CA GLN A 138 13.72 8.71 3.58
C GLN A 138 12.94 9.75 4.40
N VAL A 139 11.63 9.54 4.55
CA VAL A 139 10.73 10.49 5.23
C VAL A 139 10.43 10.09 6.68
N LEU A 140 10.42 8.79 6.99
CA LEU A 140 10.36 8.26 8.36
C LEU A 140 11.38 7.12 8.50
N LYS A 141 11.89 6.93 9.72
CA LYS A 141 12.86 5.88 10.08
C LYS A 141 12.55 5.32 11.47
N GLY A 142 13.12 4.17 11.78
CA GLY A 142 12.93 3.52 13.08
C GLY A 142 11.54 2.89 13.22
N LEU A 143 10.90 2.59 12.10
CA LEU A 143 9.65 1.83 12.05
C LEU A 143 9.95 0.33 12.18
N THR A 144 8.92 -0.49 12.34
CA THR A 144 9.08 -1.95 12.29
C THR A 144 8.42 -2.56 11.06
N LEU A 145 7.16 -2.22 10.80
CA LEU A 145 6.38 -2.75 9.69
C LEU A 145 5.56 -1.63 9.06
N ALA A 146 6.18 -0.89 8.15
CA ALA A 146 5.55 0.20 7.42
C ALA A 146 4.44 -0.34 6.50
N ASN A 147 3.22 0.15 6.71
CA ASN A 147 2.03 -0.43 6.09
C ASN A 147 1.06 0.65 5.61
N GLY A 148 -0.25 0.38 5.69
CA GLY A 148 -1.33 1.20 5.20
C GLY A 148 -1.13 2.71 5.36
N MET A 149 -1.42 3.43 4.28
CA MET A 149 -1.26 4.88 4.21
C MET A 149 -2.37 5.56 3.42
N ALA A 150 -2.78 6.75 3.85
CA ALA A 150 -3.87 7.50 3.22
C ALA A 150 -3.70 9.01 3.38
N TRP A 151 -4.29 9.79 2.48
CA TRP A 151 -4.24 11.25 2.51
C TRP A 151 -5.65 11.82 2.58
N ASP A 152 -5.92 12.60 3.62
CA ASP A 152 -7.05 13.52 3.65
C ASP A 152 -6.65 14.80 2.94
N THR A 153 -7.08 14.93 1.69
CA THR A 153 -6.79 16.07 0.81
C THR A 153 -7.54 17.34 1.21
N VAL A 154 -8.64 17.21 1.95
CA VAL A 154 -9.43 18.35 2.42
C VAL A 154 -8.72 19.04 3.58
N ASN A 155 -8.18 18.25 4.52
CA ASN A 155 -7.54 18.76 5.72
C ASN A 155 -6.00 18.77 5.64
N ASN A 156 -5.42 18.32 4.53
CA ASN A 156 -3.97 18.16 4.34
C ASN A 156 -3.33 17.30 5.45
N ILE A 157 -3.92 16.12 5.70
CA ILE A 157 -3.43 15.17 6.70
C ILE A 157 -2.95 13.91 6.00
N PHE A 158 -1.76 13.45 6.36
CA PHE A 158 -1.25 12.13 6.01
C PHE A 158 -1.47 11.17 7.17
N TYR A 159 -2.13 10.05 6.92
CA TYR A 159 -2.32 8.95 7.86
C TYR A 159 -1.42 7.77 7.50
N PHE A 160 -0.84 7.13 8.50
CA PHE A 160 0.13 6.06 8.31
C PHE A 160 0.04 5.01 9.41
N ILE A 161 0.27 3.75 9.05
CA ILE A 161 0.30 2.61 9.97
C ILE A 161 1.73 2.08 10.07
N ASP A 162 2.22 1.95 11.31
CA ASP A 162 3.24 0.94 11.65
C ASP A 162 2.53 -0.20 12.38
N SER A 163 2.43 -1.35 11.72
CA SER A 163 1.57 -2.45 12.17
C SER A 163 2.02 -3.03 13.51
N SER A 164 3.33 -3.02 13.82
CA SER A 164 3.87 -3.66 15.04
C SER A 164 3.47 -2.94 16.33
N VAL A 165 3.20 -1.63 16.24
CA VAL A 165 2.90 -0.77 17.38
C VAL A 165 1.40 -0.45 17.52
N GLN A 166 0.55 -1.11 16.72
CA GLN A 166 -0.91 -1.03 16.85
C GLN A 166 -1.42 0.42 16.87
N SER A 167 -0.84 1.29 16.05
CA SER A 167 -1.11 2.73 16.09
C SER A 167 -1.28 3.30 14.69
N ILE A 168 -2.30 4.15 14.55
CA ILE A 168 -2.50 4.98 13.37
C ILE A 168 -1.89 6.34 13.70
N TYR A 169 -0.90 6.73 12.91
CA TYR A 169 -0.26 8.03 13.00
C TYR A 169 -0.95 9.03 12.08
N LYS A 170 -0.86 10.30 12.44
CA LYS A 170 -1.21 11.43 11.58
C LYS A 170 -0.08 12.45 11.52
N PHE A 171 0.06 13.08 10.37
CA PHE A 171 1.01 14.15 10.11
C PHE A 171 0.32 15.25 9.32
N ASN A 172 0.76 16.50 9.51
CA ASN A 172 0.45 17.57 8.56
C ASN A 172 1.17 17.24 7.26
N TYR A 173 0.45 17.24 6.15
CA TYR A 173 0.98 17.02 4.80
C TYR A 173 1.09 18.35 4.07
N HIS A 174 2.22 18.60 3.40
CA HIS A 174 2.44 19.82 2.62
C HIS A 174 2.38 19.48 1.13
N PRO A 175 1.27 19.70 0.41
CA PRO A 175 1.11 19.17 -0.96
C PRO A 175 2.16 19.67 -1.95
N GLN A 176 2.66 20.89 -1.80
CA GLN A 176 3.66 21.44 -2.70
C GLN A 176 5.00 20.69 -2.60
N SER A 177 5.56 20.55 -1.40
CA SER A 177 6.86 19.89 -1.21
C SER A 177 6.78 18.38 -1.00
N GLY A 178 5.63 17.91 -0.51
CA GLY A 178 5.37 16.52 -0.13
C GLY A 178 5.89 16.18 1.25
N ASP A 179 6.33 17.18 2.00
CA ASP A 179 6.88 16.96 3.32
C ASP A 179 5.76 16.69 4.32
N ILE A 180 6.14 16.04 5.42
CA ILE A 180 5.26 15.77 6.55
C ILE A 180 5.84 16.36 7.83
N SER A 181 4.98 16.85 8.71
CA SER A 181 5.41 17.41 10.00
C SER A 181 4.39 17.18 11.11
N GLY A 182 4.78 17.41 12.36
CA GLY A 182 3.87 17.35 13.51
C GLY A 182 3.31 15.95 13.80
N GLY A 183 4.11 14.91 13.57
CA GLY A 183 3.70 13.52 13.77
C GLY A 183 3.14 13.25 15.16
N SER A 184 1.97 12.64 15.22
CA SER A 184 1.32 12.22 16.47
C SER A 184 0.46 10.97 16.22
N VAL A 185 0.13 10.25 17.29
CA VAL A 185 -0.85 9.15 17.22
C VAL A 185 -2.23 9.76 17.00
N ALA A 186 -2.91 9.38 15.92
CA ALA A 186 -4.31 9.71 15.70
C ALA A 186 -5.21 8.92 16.65
N PHE A 187 -4.99 7.61 16.72
CA PHE A 187 -5.59 6.71 17.71
C PHE A 187 -4.82 5.38 17.75
N SER A 188 -4.97 4.66 18.87
CA SER A 188 -4.49 3.28 19.01
C SER A 188 -5.51 2.31 18.43
N TYR A 189 -5.03 1.31 17.69
CA TYR A 189 -5.86 0.26 17.12
C TYR A 189 -6.11 -0.83 18.16
N ASP A 190 -7.37 -1.24 18.29
CA ASP A 190 -7.75 -2.32 19.20
C ASP A 190 -7.31 -3.67 18.61
N GLN A 191 -6.42 -4.38 19.32
CA GLN A 191 -5.88 -5.68 18.90
C GLN A 191 -6.97 -6.76 18.73
N SER A 192 -8.15 -6.58 19.34
CA SER A 192 -9.30 -7.47 19.12
C SER A 192 -9.78 -7.43 17.66
N PHE A 193 -9.44 -6.37 16.91
CA PHE A 193 -9.68 -6.25 15.48
C PHE A 193 -8.53 -6.77 14.61
N GLY A 194 -7.41 -7.18 15.20
CA GLY A 194 -6.27 -7.78 14.50
C GLY A 194 -5.04 -6.90 14.52
N ILE A 195 -4.17 -7.10 13.53
CA ILE A 195 -3.03 -6.22 13.25
C ILE A 195 -3.48 -5.23 12.14
N PRO A 196 -3.33 -3.90 12.32
CA PRO A 196 -3.71 -2.94 11.29
C PRO A 196 -2.74 -3.10 10.12
N ASP A 197 -3.29 -3.34 8.95
CA ASP A 197 -2.55 -3.67 7.73
C ASP A 197 -2.77 -2.56 6.69
N GLY A 198 -3.26 -2.88 5.49
CA GLY A 198 -3.62 -1.87 4.49
C GLY A 198 -4.74 -0.92 4.94
N MET A 199 -4.68 0.31 4.42
CA MET A 199 -5.59 1.41 4.76
C MET A 199 -5.99 2.24 3.54
N CYS A 200 -7.25 2.67 3.51
CA CYS A 200 -7.74 3.68 2.60
C CYS A 200 -8.64 4.69 3.34
N ILE A 201 -8.91 5.84 2.70
CA ILE A 201 -9.78 6.89 3.23
C ILE A 201 -10.97 7.07 2.29
N ASP A 202 -12.16 7.26 2.86
CA ASP A 202 -13.35 7.57 2.06
C ASP A 202 -13.57 9.09 1.88
N SER A 203 -14.55 9.45 1.06
CA SER A 203 -14.91 10.84 0.77
C SER A 203 -15.42 11.62 1.99
N GLU A 204 -15.77 10.94 3.09
CA GLU A 204 -16.16 11.58 4.35
C GLU A 204 -14.96 11.80 5.29
N GLY A 205 -13.76 11.37 4.88
CA GLY A 205 -12.55 11.45 5.69
C GLY A 205 -12.45 10.37 6.77
N MET A 206 -13.17 9.25 6.62
CA MET A 206 -13.07 8.11 7.53
C MET A 206 -12.06 7.09 7.03
N LEU A 207 -11.31 6.49 7.96
CA LEU A 207 -10.28 5.51 7.62
C LEU A 207 -10.87 4.12 7.62
N TRP A 208 -10.66 3.38 6.53
CA TRP A 208 -10.96 1.96 6.41
C TRP A 208 -9.65 1.19 6.57
N ILE A 209 -9.60 0.28 7.53
CA ILE A 209 -8.39 -0.44 7.92
C ILE A 209 -8.65 -1.94 7.91
N VAL A 210 -7.73 -2.68 7.32
CA VAL A 210 -7.71 -4.14 7.36
C VAL A 210 -7.25 -4.63 8.73
N GLY A 211 -8.00 -5.56 9.30
CA GLY A 211 -7.64 -6.30 10.51
C GLY A 211 -7.02 -7.66 10.19
N PHE A 212 -5.71 -7.68 9.93
CA PHE A 212 -4.98 -8.92 9.64
C PHE A 212 -5.08 -9.92 10.80
N GLY A 213 -5.21 -11.21 10.47
CA GLY A 213 -5.45 -12.29 11.44
C GLY A 213 -6.88 -12.38 11.96
N ARG A 214 -7.78 -11.45 11.60
CA ARG A 214 -9.17 -11.39 12.10
C ARG A 214 -10.24 -11.32 11.02
N GLY A 215 -9.88 -11.34 9.74
CA GLY A 215 -10.88 -11.46 8.66
C GLY A 215 -11.84 -10.27 8.55
N ASN A 216 -11.44 -9.08 8.98
CA ASN A 216 -12.33 -7.92 9.01
C ASN A 216 -11.71 -6.69 8.38
N VAL A 217 -12.60 -5.78 7.99
CA VAL A 217 -12.28 -4.41 7.59
C VAL A 217 -13.13 -3.49 8.45
N SER A 218 -12.51 -2.51 9.08
CA SER A 218 -13.15 -1.63 10.05
C SER A 218 -12.99 -0.16 9.66
N GLN A 219 -14.08 0.59 9.73
CA GLN A 219 -14.15 2.03 9.46
C GLN A 219 -14.04 2.80 10.77
N PHE A 220 -13.12 3.75 10.85
CA PHE A 220 -12.85 4.56 12.03
C PHE A 220 -12.97 6.05 11.71
N ASN A 221 -13.46 6.80 12.69
CA ASN A 221 -13.30 8.24 12.70
C ASN A 221 -11.87 8.60 13.17
N PRO A 222 -11.00 9.16 12.31
CA PRO A 222 -9.62 9.43 12.69
C PRO A 222 -9.45 10.58 13.69
N LYS A 223 -10.49 11.42 13.88
CA LYS A 223 -10.47 12.51 14.86
C LYS A 223 -10.76 12.02 16.27
N THR A 224 -11.62 11.01 16.42
CA THR A 224 -12.04 10.50 17.73
C THR A 224 -11.50 9.11 18.05
N GLY A 225 -10.92 8.40 17.08
CA GLY A 225 -10.52 6.99 17.19
C GLY A 225 -11.68 6.01 17.36
N LYS A 226 -12.92 6.45 17.13
CA LYS A 226 -14.11 5.62 17.36
C LYS A 226 -14.38 4.75 16.14
N LEU A 227 -14.65 3.47 16.38
CA LEU A 227 -15.21 2.57 15.38
C LEU A 227 -16.59 3.08 14.94
N ILE A 228 -16.78 3.22 13.64
CA ILE A 228 -18.07 3.57 13.03
C ILE A 228 -18.77 2.29 12.57
N LYS A 229 -18.04 1.44 11.85
CA LYS A 229 -18.59 0.22 11.25
C LYS A 229 -17.51 -0.84 11.12
N LYS A 230 -17.91 -2.10 11.30
CA LYS A 230 -17.07 -3.27 11.05
C LYS A 230 -17.71 -4.16 10.01
N LEU A 231 -16.96 -4.49 8.97
CA LEU A 231 -17.32 -5.48 7.97
C LEU A 231 -16.56 -6.76 8.28
N ASN A 232 -17.30 -7.81 8.65
CA ASN A 232 -16.73 -9.15 8.78
C ASN A 232 -16.81 -9.82 7.40
N TYR A 233 -15.67 -10.17 6.83
CA TYR A 233 -15.63 -10.96 5.59
C TYR A 233 -15.57 -12.46 5.94
N LEU A 234 -16.17 -13.29 5.09
CA LEU A 234 -16.12 -14.77 5.04
C LEU A 234 -15.78 -15.14 3.57
N PRO A 235 -15.02 -16.20 3.20
CA PRO A 235 -14.26 -17.22 3.95
C PRO A 235 -12.73 -17.14 3.72
N LEU A 236 -12.19 -15.98 3.33
CA LEU A 236 -10.74 -15.76 3.24
C LEU A 236 -10.22 -15.37 4.62
N THR A 237 -9.28 -16.14 5.16
CA THR A 237 -8.81 -16.01 6.54
C THR A 237 -8.06 -14.71 6.82
N LEU A 238 -7.57 -14.00 5.80
CA LEU A 238 -6.62 -12.89 5.95
C LEU A 238 -6.79 -11.85 4.82
N PRO A 239 -7.72 -10.87 4.91
CA PRO A 239 -7.61 -9.65 4.12
C PRO A 239 -6.30 -8.95 4.50
N LEU A 240 -5.66 -8.32 3.53
CA LEU A 240 -4.32 -7.73 3.65
C LEU A 240 -4.33 -6.23 3.29
N ALA A 241 -4.99 -5.85 2.20
CA ALA A 241 -5.11 -4.44 1.84
C ALA A 241 -6.47 -3.99 1.25
N LEU A 242 -6.59 -2.67 1.07
CA LEU A 242 -7.77 -1.95 0.60
C LEU A 242 -7.37 -0.94 -0.48
N LEU A 243 -8.31 -0.62 -1.37
CA LEU A 243 -8.17 0.43 -2.36
C LEU A 243 -9.25 1.50 -2.16
N GLU A 244 -8.92 2.74 -2.54
CA GLU A 244 -9.86 3.85 -2.73
C GLU A 244 -9.86 4.22 -4.22
N GLU A 245 -11.03 4.54 -4.78
CA GLU A 245 -11.06 5.17 -6.10
C GLU A 245 -10.57 6.61 -5.96
N ARG A 246 -9.62 7.02 -6.80
CA ARG A 246 -9.24 8.43 -6.96
C ARG A 246 -9.88 8.95 -8.24
N ILE A 247 -10.70 9.98 -8.09
CA ILE A 247 -11.32 10.72 -9.20
C ILE A 247 -10.32 11.70 -9.79
#